data_AF-A0A959L5H9-F1
#
_entry.id   AF-A0A959L5H9-F1
#
_cell.length_a   1.000
_cell.length_b   1.000
_cell.length_c   1.000
_cell.angle_alpha   90.00
_cell.angle_beta   90.00
_cell.angle_gamma   90.00
#
_symmetry.space_group_name_H-M   'P 1'
#
loop_
_entity.id
_entity.type
_entity.pdbx_description
1 polymer ?
#
loop_
_entity_poly.entity_id
_entity_poly.type
_entity_poly.pdbx_seq_one_letter_code
_entity_poly.pdbx_strand_id
1 'polypeptide(L)'
;MKNISIQFVFLAFCGVVTWSSCSRAGGNDPGTEYMPDMFHSTAYEANLFDYYYFNTWGSEEDYVQYAMPRKPVKGTIPRGYFGLGASTDQETKSFYQGMPVNGFVPFYYKDTEEEST
;
A
#
# COMPACT_ATOMS: atom_id res chain seq x y z
N MET A 1 0.14 51.86 -34.80
CA MET A 1 0.92 51.68 -33.55
C MET A 1 0.11 51.14 -32.37
N LYS A 2 -1.19 51.45 -32.20
CA LYS A 2 -2.03 50.93 -31.09
C LYS A 2 -2.17 49.39 -31.04
N ASN A 3 -2.11 48.70 -32.18
CA ASN A 3 -2.41 47.27 -32.28
C ASN A 3 -1.21 46.39 -31.90
N ILE A 4 0.01 46.91 -32.12
CA ILE A 4 1.27 46.22 -31.81
C ILE A 4 1.45 46.07 -30.29
N SER A 5 1.09 47.09 -29.50
CA SER A 5 1.15 47.02 -28.05
C SER A 5 0.19 45.96 -27.47
N ILE A 6 -1.00 45.80 -28.06
CA ILE A 6 -1.97 44.75 -27.66
C ILE A 6 -1.45 43.35 -28.00
N GLN A 7 -0.80 43.17 -29.16
CA GLN A 7 -0.20 41.87 -29.52
C GLN A 7 0.94 41.46 -28.59
N PHE A 8 1.78 42.41 -28.15
CA PHE A 8 2.83 42.13 -27.16
C PHE A 8 2.28 41.75 -25.79
N VAL A 9 1.21 42.40 -25.33
CA VAL A 9 0.54 42.04 -24.07
C VAL A 9 -0.08 40.65 -24.16
N PHE A 10 -0.69 40.31 -25.30
CA PHE A 10 -1.26 38.99 -25.53
C PHE A 10 -0.18 37.89 -25.57
N LEU A 11 0.95 38.16 -26.22
CA LEU A 11 2.10 37.25 -26.27
C LEU A 11 2.71 37.02 -24.88
N ALA A 12 2.84 38.08 -24.09
CA ALA A 12 3.33 38.01 -22.71
C ALA A 12 2.38 37.18 -21.82
N PHE A 13 1.06 37.35 -21.99
CA PHE A 13 0.06 36.56 -21.28
C PHE A 13 0.15 35.07 -21.66
N CYS A 14 0.23 34.74 -22.94
CA CYS A 14 0.42 33.37 -23.40
C CYS A 14 1.70 32.74 -22.83
N GLY A 15 2.81 33.49 -22.81
CA GLY A 15 4.08 33.01 -22.26
C GLY A 15 3.99 32.65 -20.77
N VAL A 16 3.30 33.47 -19.97
CA VAL A 16 3.08 33.21 -18.55
C VAL A 16 2.23 31.95 -18.33
N VAL A 17 1.15 31.79 -19.09
CA VAL A 17 0.26 30.62 -18.99
C VAL A 17 1.00 29.32 -19.31
N THR A 18 1.84 29.32 -20.37
CA THR A 18 2.62 28.14 -20.74
C THR A 18 3.69 27.78 -19.71
N TRP A 19 4.28 28.77 -19.03
CA TRP A 19 5.27 28.51 -17.99
C TRP A 19 4.67 27.99 -16.68
N SER A 20 3.43 28.40 -16.37
CA SER A 20 2.69 27.88 -15.21
C SER A 20 2.13 26.47 -15.39
N SER A 21 2.22 25.88 -16.59
CA SER A 21 1.61 24.57 -16.88
C SER A 21 2.39 23.36 -16.34
N CYS A 22 3.63 23.54 -15.87
CA CYS A 22 4.33 22.46 -15.17
C CYS A 22 3.85 22.38 -13.71
N SER A 23 2.94 21.46 -13.42
CA SER A 23 2.59 21.07 -12.06
C SER A 23 3.82 20.49 -11.37
N ARG A 24 4.48 21.26 -10.50
CA ARG A 24 5.57 20.75 -9.68
C ARG A 24 4.96 19.95 -8.52
N ALA A 25 5.43 18.74 -8.30
CA ALA A 25 5.24 18.06 -7.04
C ALA A 25 5.84 18.91 -5.92
N GLY A 26 5.10 19.10 -4.82
CA GLY A 26 5.55 19.94 -3.71
C GLY A 26 4.65 19.81 -2.50
N GLY A 27 5.24 19.81 -1.30
CA GLY A 27 4.49 19.71 -0.05
C GLY A 27 3.52 18.52 -0.03
N ASN A 28 2.22 18.81 0.03
CA ASN A 28 1.12 17.84 0.05
C ASN A 28 0.55 17.51 -1.34
N ASP A 29 1.12 18.05 -2.41
CA ASP A 29 0.74 17.72 -3.78
C ASP A 29 1.78 16.73 -4.36
N PRO A 30 1.41 15.45 -4.54
CA PRO A 30 2.31 14.45 -5.12
C PRO A 30 2.66 14.76 -6.59
N GLY A 31 1.97 15.73 -7.22
CA GLY A 31 2.19 16.16 -8.59
C GLY A 31 1.25 15.45 -9.57
N THR A 32 1.63 15.47 -10.85
CA THR A 32 0.88 14.79 -11.90
C THR A 32 1.49 13.44 -12.22
N GLU A 33 0.67 12.41 -12.19
CA GLU A 33 1.07 11.06 -12.53
C GLU A 33 0.85 10.79 -14.02
N TYR A 34 1.85 10.16 -14.65
CA TYR A 34 1.74 9.70 -16.03
C TYR A 34 1.17 8.28 -16.04
N MET A 35 -0.03 8.11 -16.63
CA MET A 35 -0.77 6.83 -16.70
C MET A 35 -1.16 6.24 -15.33
N PRO A 36 -2.01 6.94 -14.55
CA PRO A 36 -2.40 6.53 -13.20
C PRO A 36 -3.24 5.23 -13.13
N ASP A 37 -3.92 4.85 -14.23
CA ASP A 37 -4.70 3.61 -14.34
C ASP A 37 -3.88 2.34 -14.06
N MET A 38 -2.59 2.34 -14.42
CA MET A 38 -1.71 1.19 -14.18
C MET A 38 -0.97 1.24 -12.85
N PHE A 39 -0.92 2.40 -12.19
CA PHE A 39 -0.21 2.57 -10.93
C PHE A 39 -1.12 2.23 -9.74
N HIS A 40 -2.40 2.62 -9.85
CA HIS A 40 -3.38 2.39 -8.80
C HIS A 40 -4.12 1.07 -8.98
N SER A 41 -3.74 0.08 -8.18
CA SER A 41 -4.33 -1.26 -8.23
C SER A 41 -5.79 -1.24 -7.78
N THR A 42 -6.67 -1.94 -8.52
CA THR A 42 -8.05 -2.18 -8.05
C THR A 42 -8.10 -3.18 -6.89
N ALA A 43 -7.03 -3.96 -6.68
CA ALA A 43 -6.91 -4.89 -5.57
C ALA A 43 -6.51 -4.15 -4.28
N TYR A 44 -7.02 -4.62 -3.14
CA TYR A 44 -6.61 -4.12 -1.83
C TYR A 44 -5.29 -4.75 -1.40
N GLU A 45 -4.23 -3.96 -1.38
CA GLU A 45 -2.92 -4.40 -0.89
C GLU A 45 -2.78 -4.23 0.63
N ALA A 46 -2.00 -5.12 1.25
CA ALA A 46 -1.78 -5.08 2.67
C ALA A 46 -0.89 -3.89 3.05
N ASN A 47 -1.36 -3.05 3.97
CA ASN A 47 -0.62 -1.89 4.50
C ASN A 47 -0.28 -0.81 3.46
N LEU A 48 -1.06 -0.73 2.37
CA LEU A 48 -0.97 0.33 1.38
C LEU A 48 -2.29 1.08 1.33
N PHE A 49 -2.21 2.41 1.30
CA PHE A 49 -3.36 3.27 1.07
C PHE A 49 -3.23 3.88 -0.32
N ASP A 50 -4.01 3.35 -1.26
CA ASP A 50 -3.91 3.65 -2.68
C ASP A 50 -5.27 4.03 -3.27
N TYR A 51 -5.89 5.05 -2.66
CA TYR A 51 -7.21 5.51 -3.10
C TYR A 51 -7.10 6.30 -4.40
N TYR A 52 -7.72 5.77 -5.46
CA TYR A 52 -7.81 6.44 -6.75
C TYR A 52 -9.26 6.49 -7.25
N TYR A 53 -9.78 7.70 -7.43
CA TYR A 53 -11.21 7.92 -7.67
C TYR A 53 -11.75 7.30 -8.97
N PHE A 54 -10.90 7.07 -9.97
CA PHE A 54 -11.34 6.42 -11.21
C PHE A 54 -11.36 4.88 -11.10
N ASN A 55 -10.57 4.30 -10.20
CA ASN A 55 -10.44 2.84 -10.05
C ASN A 55 -11.18 2.29 -8.82
N THR A 56 -11.72 3.17 -7.97
CA THR A 56 -12.44 2.80 -6.74
C THR A 56 -13.90 3.24 -6.82
N TRP A 57 -14.80 2.38 -6.32
CA TRP A 57 -16.22 2.68 -6.23
C TRP A 57 -16.57 3.02 -4.78
N GLY A 58 -16.86 4.29 -4.48
CA GLY A 58 -17.26 4.73 -3.15
C GLY A 58 -16.51 5.97 -2.70
N SER A 59 -16.54 6.25 -1.39
CA SER A 59 -15.75 7.31 -0.78
C SER A 59 -14.37 6.81 -0.34
N GLU A 60 -13.48 7.76 -0.04
CA GLU A 60 -12.16 7.45 0.50
C GLU A 60 -12.29 6.63 1.80
N GLU A 61 -13.23 6.98 2.67
CA GLU A 61 -13.46 6.29 3.94
C GLU A 61 -13.90 4.83 3.73
N ASP A 62 -14.71 4.56 2.71
CA ASP A 62 -15.12 3.19 2.36
C ASP A 62 -13.91 2.37 1.93
N TYR A 63 -13.00 2.95 1.13
CA TYR A 63 -11.76 2.29 0.73
C TYR A 63 -10.89 1.93 1.94
N VAL A 64 -10.74 2.85 2.90
CA VAL A 64 -9.96 2.60 4.12
C VAL A 64 -10.51 1.37 4.86
N GLN A 65 -11.83 1.19 4.97
CA GLN A 65 -12.42 0.02 5.65
C GLN A 65 -11.99 -1.32 5.04
N TYR A 66 -11.73 -1.36 3.74
CA TYR A 66 -11.31 -2.57 3.02
C TYR A 66 -9.79 -2.74 2.96
N ALA A 67 -9.04 -1.64 2.84
CA ALA A 67 -7.57 -1.65 2.80
C ALA A 67 -6.94 -1.93 4.18
N MET A 68 -7.62 -1.56 5.27
CA MET A 68 -7.09 -1.78 6.62
C MET A 68 -6.97 -3.27 6.97
N PRO A 69 -5.84 -3.69 7.57
CA PRO A 69 -5.68 -5.07 8.04
C PRO A 69 -6.70 -5.39 9.14
N ARG A 70 -7.44 -6.48 8.94
CA ARG A 70 -8.48 -6.93 9.88
C ARG A 70 -7.95 -8.02 10.79
N LYS A 71 -8.51 -8.10 12.00
CA LYS A 71 -8.21 -9.20 12.93
C LYS A 71 -8.98 -10.45 12.49
N PRO A 72 -8.36 -11.64 12.49
CA PRO A 72 -9.08 -12.88 12.28
C PRO A 72 -10.09 -13.11 13.42
N VAL A 73 -11.10 -13.95 13.16
CA VAL A 73 -12.09 -14.33 14.17
C VAL A 73 -11.40 -14.99 15.37
N LYS A 74 -11.87 -14.69 16.59
CA LYS A 74 -11.29 -15.26 17.82
C LYS A 74 -11.32 -16.80 17.75
N GLY A 75 -10.20 -17.44 18.06
CA GLY A 75 -10.06 -18.89 17.98
C GLY A 75 -9.72 -19.44 16.58
N THR A 76 -9.53 -18.58 15.58
CA THR A 76 -8.99 -19.00 14.28
C THR A 76 -7.56 -19.51 14.46
N ILE A 77 -7.32 -20.77 14.10
CA ILE A 77 -5.98 -21.36 14.07
C ILE A 77 -5.52 -21.40 12.61
N PRO A 78 -4.43 -20.70 12.23
CA PRO A 78 -3.91 -20.79 10.88
C PRO A 78 -3.46 -22.22 10.56
N ARG A 79 -3.72 -22.68 9.34
CA ARG A 79 -3.19 -23.98 8.88
C ARG A 79 -1.68 -23.95 8.93
N GLY A 80 -1.06 -24.87 9.67
CA GLY A 80 0.39 -24.90 9.92
C GLY A 80 0.83 -24.24 11.23
N TYR A 81 -0.04 -23.47 11.89
CA TYR A 81 0.19 -22.99 13.27
C TYR A 81 -0.22 -24.02 14.32
N PHE A 82 -0.91 -25.09 13.91
CA PHE A 82 -1.11 -26.30 14.72
C PHE A 82 0.19 -27.11 14.75
N GLY A 83 1.24 -26.51 15.29
CA GLY A 83 2.58 -27.08 15.41
C GLY A 83 3.02 -27.01 16.86
N LEU A 84 3.10 -28.17 17.52
CA LEU A 84 3.80 -28.45 18.77
C LEU A 84 3.35 -27.73 20.07
N GLY A 85 2.74 -26.54 20.01
CA GLY A 85 2.43 -25.72 21.18
C GLY A 85 1.16 -26.12 21.96
N ALA A 86 0.22 -26.84 21.31
CA ALA A 86 -1.06 -27.22 21.92
C ALA A 86 -1.11 -28.68 22.41
N SER A 87 -0.09 -29.49 22.14
CA SER A 87 -0.11 -30.92 22.43
C SER A 87 1.04 -31.33 23.35
N THR A 88 0.71 -31.69 24.59
CA THR A 88 1.65 -32.30 25.54
C THR A 88 2.02 -33.73 25.12
N ASP A 89 1.16 -34.38 24.32
CA ASP A 89 1.32 -35.78 23.90
C ASP A 89 2.26 -35.96 22.70
N GLN A 90 3.15 -36.94 22.83
CA GLN A 90 4.20 -37.30 21.87
C GLN A 90 3.65 -37.78 20.51
N GLU A 91 2.49 -38.44 20.48
CA GLU A 91 1.86 -38.93 19.23
C GLU A 91 1.34 -37.82 18.33
N THR A 92 0.74 -36.79 18.93
CA THR A 92 0.35 -35.58 18.20
C THR A 92 1.57 -34.88 17.61
N LYS A 93 2.69 -34.82 18.34
CA LYS A 93 3.94 -34.23 17.82
C LYS A 93 4.48 -35.00 16.61
N SER A 94 4.45 -36.33 16.62
CA SER A 94 4.91 -37.14 15.48
C SER A 94 3.97 -37.07 14.28
N PHE A 95 2.66 -36.91 14.48
CA PHE A 95 1.72 -36.68 13.38
C PHE A 95 1.97 -35.35 12.65
N TYR A 96 2.34 -34.29 13.38
CA TYR A 96 2.58 -32.95 12.81
C TYR A 96 4.03 -32.71 12.34
N GLN A 97 4.97 -33.64 12.58
CA GLN A 97 6.39 -33.52 12.18
C GLN A 97 6.64 -33.46 10.67
N GLY A 98 5.66 -33.81 9.83
CA GLY A 98 5.78 -33.80 8.36
C GLY A 98 4.98 -32.72 7.64
N MET A 99 4.27 -31.84 8.37
CA MET A 99 3.48 -30.78 7.77
C MET A 99 4.31 -29.50 7.65
N PRO A 100 4.39 -28.86 6.47
CA PRO A 100 5.08 -27.59 6.34
C PRO A 100 4.35 -26.53 7.18
N VAL A 101 5.08 -25.97 8.15
CA VAL A 101 4.63 -24.87 9.01
C VAL A 101 4.39 -23.67 8.10
N ASN A 102 3.17 -23.15 8.05
CA ASN A 102 2.84 -22.03 7.18
C ASN A 102 3.35 -20.72 7.80
N GLY A 103 4.36 -20.13 7.15
CA GLY A 103 4.44 -18.69 6.86
C GLY A 103 4.62 -17.67 7.98
N PHE A 104 4.41 -18.02 9.25
CA PHE A 104 4.88 -17.22 10.39
C PHE A 104 5.94 -18.05 11.08
N VAL A 105 7.17 -17.91 10.61
CA VAL A 105 8.36 -18.49 11.24
C VAL A 105 8.44 -17.85 12.64
N PRO A 106 8.18 -18.57 13.75
CA PRO A 106 8.76 -18.13 15.00
C PRO A 106 10.25 -18.33 14.78
N PHE A 107 11.02 -17.25 14.70
CA PHE A 107 12.47 -17.34 14.55
C PHE A 107 13.00 -18.43 15.49
N TYR A 108 13.85 -19.33 14.98
CA TYR A 108 14.51 -20.34 15.81
C TYR A 108 15.43 -19.72 16.88
N TYR A 109 15.63 -18.40 16.77
CA TYR A 109 16.44 -17.56 17.62
C TYR A 109 15.55 -16.83 18.63
N LYS A 110 16.07 -16.66 19.84
CA LYS A 110 15.41 -15.83 20.84
C LYS A 110 15.60 -14.37 20.44
N ASP A 111 14.62 -13.53 20.78
CA ASP A 111 14.71 -12.08 20.60
C ASP A 111 15.73 -11.50 21.62
N THR A 112 17.00 -11.74 21.35
CA THR A 112 18.16 -11.33 22.16
C THR A 112 19.22 -10.75 21.23
N GLU A 113 19.88 -9.67 21.66
CA GLU A 113 20.82 -8.92 20.81
C GLU A 113 22.01 -9.75 20.30
N GLU A 114 22.35 -10.85 21.00
CA GLU A 114 23.47 -11.73 20.64
C GLU A 114 23.24 -12.55 19.36
N GLU A 115 21.98 -12.84 19.01
CA GLU A 115 21.65 -13.65 17.83
C GLU A 115 21.36 -12.80 16.57
N SER A 116 21.46 -11.47 16.68
CA SER A 116 21.19 -10.52 15.59
C SER A 116 22.47 -9.91 14.97
N THR A 117 23.60 -10.62 15.05
CA THR A 117 24.91 -10.22 14.48
C THR A 117 25.37 -11.09 13.32
#